data_AF-A0A226NP74-F1
#
_entry.id   AF-A0A226NP74-F1
#
_cell.length_a   1.000
_cell.length_b   1.000
_cell.length_c   1.000
_cell.angle_alpha   90.00
_cell.angle_beta   90.00
_cell.angle_gamma   90.00
#
_symmetry.space_group_name_H-M   'P 1'
#
loop_
_entity.id
_entity.type
_entity.pdbx_description
1 polymer ?
#
loop_
_entity_poly.entity_id
_entity_poly.type
_entity_poly.pdbx_seq_one_letter_code
_entity_poly.pdbx_strand_id
1 'polypeptide(L)'
;MQRRNGGGKRSPELSPALHAPPELCEVKAEEEEEEAEDDPLKRTGIFFGGLVRDIKRRYPKYLSDIRDALHSQCLAAVLFIYFAALSPAITFGGLLGGWVWGASLCPLPATMFVPQARRIIGDFGIPISILVMVLVDYTITDTYTQKLNVPSGLSVTSPHKRGWFIHPMGSSGTFPLWMMFASAIPALLVFILIFMETQITTLIVSKKERKLLKGSGFHLDLLLIGTMGGLCALFGLPWLTAATVRSVTHVNALVVMSKAIAPGEKPKIEEVKEQRVTGVLIAALIGEPLLV
;
A
#
# COMPACT_ATOMS: atom_id res chain seq x y z
N MET A 1 -33.17 13.84 80.26
CA MET A 1 -31.95 13.00 80.34
C MET A 1 -31.71 12.32 78.99
N GLN A 2 -30.52 12.22 78.39
CA GLN A 2 -29.23 12.92 78.67
C GLN A 2 -28.18 12.64 77.57
N ARG A 3 -27.69 13.66 76.81
CA ARG A 3 -26.42 13.65 76.01
C ARG A 3 -26.34 12.56 74.91
N ARG A 4 -25.35 12.37 74.01
CA ARG A 4 -24.30 13.16 73.30
C ARG A 4 -24.05 12.38 71.96
N ASN A 5 -23.33 12.82 70.91
CA ASN A 5 -22.48 13.99 70.65
C ASN A 5 -22.70 14.48 69.18
N GLY A 6 -21.69 15.04 68.49
CA GLY A 6 -21.67 15.23 67.03
C GLY A 6 -20.39 14.70 66.37
N GLY A 7 -20.31 14.81 65.04
CA GLY A 7 -19.12 14.50 64.22
C GLY A 7 -19.48 13.85 62.87
N GLY A 8 -18.82 14.24 61.78
CA GLY A 8 -18.96 13.58 60.46
C GLY A 8 -18.70 14.50 59.27
N LYS A 9 -17.52 14.39 58.65
CA LYS A 9 -17.19 15.11 57.41
C LYS A 9 -17.94 14.51 56.21
N ARG A 10 -18.20 15.35 55.21
CA ARG A 10 -18.74 14.97 53.90
C ARG A 10 -17.74 14.05 53.17
N SER A 11 -18.15 12.83 52.82
CA SER A 11 -17.41 11.93 51.93
C SER A 11 -18.11 11.89 50.57
N PRO A 12 -17.40 11.93 49.43
CA PRO A 12 -18.00 11.74 48.12
C PRO A 12 -18.32 10.25 47.90
N GLU A 13 -19.41 9.97 47.18
CA GLU A 13 -19.78 8.61 46.79
C GLU A 13 -18.73 8.00 45.85
N LEU A 14 -18.18 6.86 46.26
CA LEU A 14 -17.33 6.03 45.41
C LEU A 14 -18.26 5.24 44.46
N SER A 15 -18.36 5.68 43.21
CA SER A 15 -19.04 4.88 42.18
C SER A 15 -18.34 3.53 42.02
N PRO A 16 -19.06 2.40 41.97
CA PRO A 16 -18.44 1.09 41.81
C PRO A 16 -17.81 1.00 40.42
N ALA A 17 -16.54 0.59 40.37
CA ALA A 17 -15.87 0.30 39.12
C ALA A 17 -16.62 -0.83 38.40
N LEU A 18 -17.13 -0.54 37.21
CA LEU A 18 -17.82 -1.51 36.36
C LEU A 18 -16.80 -2.56 35.94
N HIS A 19 -16.82 -3.73 36.59
CA HIS A 19 -15.94 -4.84 36.23
C HIS A 19 -16.32 -5.32 34.82
N ALA A 20 -15.38 -5.28 33.88
CA ALA A 20 -15.61 -5.83 32.56
C ALA A 20 -15.91 -7.34 32.66
N PRO A 21 -16.80 -7.91 31.83
CA PRO A 21 -17.07 -9.34 31.85
C PRO A 21 -15.77 -10.12 31.56
N PRO A 22 -15.56 -11.29 32.20
CA PRO A 22 -14.28 -11.99 32.19
C PRO A 22 -13.79 -12.32 30.78
N GLU A 23 -14.67 -12.76 29.87
CA GLU A 23 -14.34 -13.01 28.45
C GLU A 23 -13.68 -11.78 27.78
N LEU A 24 -14.06 -10.56 28.14
CA LEU A 24 -13.53 -9.34 27.53
C LEU A 24 -12.17 -8.94 28.12
N CYS A 25 -11.83 -9.43 29.31
CA CYS A 25 -10.48 -9.35 29.88
C CYS A 25 -9.59 -10.49 29.37
N GLU A 26 -10.13 -11.69 29.18
CA GLU A 26 -9.41 -12.84 28.61
C GLU A 26 -9.03 -12.59 27.15
N VAL A 27 -9.99 -12.20 26.29
CA VAL A 27 -9.70 -11.78 24.91
C VAL A 27 -8.69 -10.63 24.85
N LYS A 28 -8.73 -9.70 25.81
CA LYS A 28 -7.78 -8.58 25.87
C LYS A 28 -6.40 -9.00 26.37
N ALA A 29 -6.32 -9.99 27.27
CA ALA A 29 -5.05 -10.56 27.72
C ALA A 29 -4.41 -11.43 26.62
N GLU A 30 -5.20 -12.23 25.89
CA GLU A 30 -4.73 -12.96 24.70
C GLU A 30 -4.27 -11.98 23.60
N GLU A 31 -5.01 -10.89 23.35
CA GLU A 31 -4.60 -9.81 22.43
C GLU A 31 -3.36 -9.03 22.90
N GLU A 32 -3.02 -9.06 24.19
CA GLU A 32 -1.82 -8.46 24.81
C GLU A 32 -0.63 -9.45 24.84
N GLU A 33 -0.86 -10.76 24.97
CA GLU A 33 0.18 -11.81 24.89
C GLU A 33 0.66 -12.04 23.45
N GLU A 34 -0.23 -12.05 22.44
CA GLU A 34 0.17 -11.99 21.02
C GLU A 34 0.96 -10.70 20.72
N GLU A 35 0.59 -9.58 21.34
CA GLU A 35 1.30 -8.29 21.23
C GLU A 35 2.74 -8.38 21.77
N ALA A 36 2.95 -9.19 22.81
CA ALA A 36 4.25 -9.40 23.41
C ALA A 36 5.16 -10.33 22.59
N GLU A 37 4.65 -11.34 21.89
CA GLU A 37 5.54 -12.30 21.21
C GLU A 37 6.12 -11.75 19.89
N ASP A 38 5.32 -11.05 19.07
CA ASP A 38 5.65 -10.87 17.64
C ASP A 38 6.01 -9.42 17.19
N ASP A 39 6.40 -8.54 18.13
CA ASP A 39 6.83 -7.16 17.83
C ASP A 39 7.97 -7.14 16.77
N PRO A 40 7.71 -6.59 15.57
CA PRO A 40 8.67 -6.56 14.47
C PRO A 40 9.87 -5.65 14.73
N LEU A 41 9.80 -4.72 15.70
CA LEU A 41 10.86 -3.76 16.02
C LEU A 41 11.76 -4.17 17.20
N LYS A 42 11.47 -5.29 17.88
CA LYS A 42 12.36 -5.86 18.91
C LYS A 42 13.79 -6.08 18.37
N ARG A 43 14.77 -5.47 19.04
CA ARG A 43 16.19 -5.59 18.68
C ARG A 43 16.67 -7.02 18.85
N THR A 44 17.10 -7.64 17.75
CA THR A 44 17.63 -9.02 17.73
C THR A 44 19.07 -9.16 18.24
N GLY A 45 19.77 -8.06 18.59
CA GLY A 45 21.15 -8.05 19.10
C GLY A 45 22.26 -8.43 18.09
N ILE A 46 21.91 -9.16 17.03
CA ILE A 46 22.82 -9.66 16.00
C ILE A 46 22.73 -8.80 14.73
N PHE A 47 23.87 -8.54 14.07
CA PHE A 47 23.94 -7.85 12.77
C PHE A 47 23.09 -8.60 11.72
N PHE A 48 22.22 -7.87 10.99
CA PHE A 48 21.16 -8.42 10.13
C PHE A 48 20.16 -9.39 10.78
N GLY A 49 20.14 -9.58 12.10
CA GLY A 49 19.21 -10.51 12.77
C GLY A 49 17.74 -10.22 12.49
N GLY A 50 17.34 -8.94 12.43
CA GLY A 50 15.98 -8.52 12.06
C GLY A 50 15.60 -8.91 10.62
N LEU A 51 16.53 -8.79 9.67
CA LEU A 51 16.32 -9.22 8.28
C LEU A 51 16.14 -10.74 8.18
N VAL A 52 16.97 -11.52 8.88
CA VAL A 52 16.85 -12.99 8.91
C VAL A 52 15.53 -13.41 9.58
N ARG A 53 15.09 -12.70 10.62
CA ARG A 53 13.78 -12.91 11.26
C ARG A 53 12.63 -12.63 10.29
N ASP A 54 12.66 -11.51 9.57
CA ASP A 54 11.66 -11.16 8.56
C ASP A 54 11.58 -12.22 7.45
N ILE A 55 12.73 -12.65 6.91
CA ILE A 55 12.80 -13.71 5.90
C ILE A 55 12.24 -15.03 6.43
N LYS A 56 12.69 -15.48 7.62
CA LYS A 56 12.25 -16.76 8.20
C LYS A 56 10.75 -16.78 8.51
N ARG A 57 10.18 -15.67 8.99
CA ARG A 57 8.73 -15.53 9.26
C ARG A 57 7.90 -15.52 7.98
N ARG A 58 8.42 -14.93 6.89
CA ARG A 58 7.64 -14.69 5.67
C ARG A 58 7.81 -15.77 4.59
N TYR A 59 8.99 -16.35 4.43
CA TYR A 59 9.30 -17.39 3.42
C TYR A 59 8.28 -18.57 3.39
N PRO A 60 7.90 -19.22 4.51
CA PRO A 60 6.94 -20.32 4.46
C PRO A 60 5.53 -19.88 4.03
N LYS A 61 5.18 -18.60 4.21
CA LYS A 61 3.85 -18.06 3.86
C LYS A 61 3.72 -17.73 2.35
N TYR A 62 4.79 -17.77 1.56
CA TYR A 62 4.72 -17.49 0.11
C TYR A 62 3.86 -18.50 -0.67
N LEU A 63 3.76 -19.75 -0.21
CA LEU A 63 2.93 -20.76 -0.89
C LEU A 63 1.43 -20.52 -0.65
N SER A 64 1.03 -20.01 0.52
CA SER A 64 -0.36 -19.58 0.74
C SER A 64 -0.68 -18.28 0.00
N ASP A 65 0.27 -17.34 -0.13
CA ASP A 65 0.11 -16.13 -0.95
C ASP A 65 -0.28 -16.42 -2.42
N ILE A 66 0.09 -17.59 -2.98
CA ILE A 66 -0.34 -18.00 -4.34
C ILE A 66 -1.74 -18.62 -4.31
N ARG A 67 -2.06 -19.42 -3.29
CA ARG A 67 -3.38 -20.06 -3.14
C ARG A 67 -4.49 -19.04 -2.88
N ASP A 68 -4.22 -18.06 -2.03
CA ASP A 68 -5.18 -17.01 -1.64
C ASP A 68 -5.47 -16.02 -2.77
N ALA A 69 -4.59 -15.96 -3.78
CA ALA A 69 -4.79 -15.14 -4.98
C ALA A 69 -5.83 -15.70 -5.97
N LEU A 70 -6.22 -16.98 -5.86
CA LEU A 70 -7.10 -17.65 -6.82
C LEU A 70 -8.60 -17.33 -6.58
N HIS A 71 -8.88 -16.24 -5.87
CA HIS A 71 -10.22 -15.78 -5.53
C HIS A 71 -10.69 -14.67 -6.49
N SER A 72 -11.97 -14.65 -6.88
CA SER A 72 -12.54 -13.69 -7.85
C SER A 72 -12.28 -12.22 -7.51
N GLN A 73 -12.41 -11.85 -6.22
CA GLN A 73 -12.04 -10.55 -5.66
C GLN A 73 -10.62 -10.09 -6.03
N CYS A 74 -9.65 -11.00 -6.17
CA CYS A 74 -8.27 -10.64 -6.54
C CYS A 74 -8.17 -10.15 -7.99
N LEU A 75 -8.97 -10.70 -8.92
CA LEU A 75 -9.04 -10.20 -10.30
C LEU A 75 -9.65 -8.79 -10.37
N ALA A 76 -10.71 -8.53 -9.59
CA ALA A 76 -11.29 -7.20 -9.47
C ALA A 76 -10.27 -6.18 -8.92
N ALA A 77 -9.51 -6.57 -7.88
CA ALA A 77 -8.44 -5.74 -7.31
C ALA A 77 -7.29 -5.48 -8.30
N VAL A 78 -6.91 -6.46 -9.15
CA VAL A 78 -5.92 -6.27 -10.23
C VAL A 78 -6.39 -5.20 -11.21
N LEU A 79 -7.60 -5.34 -11.74
CA LEU A 79 -8.14 -4.38 -12.72
C LEU A 79 -8.26 -2.98 -12.13
N PHE A 80 -8.78 -2.86 -10.91
CA PHE A 80 -8.89 -1.58 -10.21
C PHE A 80 -7.53 -0.89 -10.03
N ILE A 81 -6.54 -1.60 -9.46
CA ILE A 81 -5.23 -1.01 -9.18
C ILE A 81 -4.39 -0.83 -10.45
N TYR A 82 -4.60 -1.62 -11.50
CA TYR A 82 -4.03 -1.37 -12.83
C TYR A 82 -4.40 0.04 -13.32
N PHE A 83 -5.69 0.36 -13.45
CA PHE A 83 -6.11 1.70 -13.89
C PHE A 83 -5.71 2.82 -12.91
N ALA A 84 -5.79 2.56 -11.60
CA ALA A 84 -5.36 3.53 -10.58
C ALA A 84 -3.83 3.74 -10.52
N ALA A 85 -3.03 2.81 -11.03
CA ALA A 85 -1.58 2.95 -11.18
C ALA A 85 -1.21 3.59 -12.53
N LEU A 86 -1.93 3.23 -13.59
CA LEU A 86 -1.73 3.68 -14.96
C LEU A 86 -1.99 5.18 -15.11
N SER A 87 -3.11 5.70 -14.58
CA SER A 87 -3.44 7.13 -14.68
C SER A 87 -2.34 8.06 -14.12
N PRO A 88 -1.84 7.87 -12.88
CA PRO A 88 -0.67 8.61 -12.39
C PRO A 88 0.60 8.33 -13.19
N ALA A 89 0.86 7.10 -13.63
CA ALA A 89 2.07 6.78 -14.40
C ALA A 89 2.10 7.51 -15.76
N ILE A 90 0.97 7.59 -16.46
CA ILE A 90 0.81 8.37 -17.69
C ILE A 90 0.94 9.87 -17.40
N THR A 91 0.26 10.34 -16.34
CA THR A 91 0.28 11.76 -15.95
C THR A 91 1.70 12.19 -15.61
N PHE A 92 2.40 11.49 -14.72
CA PHE A 92 3.80 11.78 -14.38
C PHE A 92 4.79 11.53 -15.53
N GLY A 93 4.54 10.52 -16.38
CA GLY A 93 5.32 10.28 -17.59
C GLY A 93 5.21 11.41 -18.62
N GLY A 94 4.02 12.00 -18.78
CA GLY A 94 3.77 13.18 -19.60
C GLY A 94 4.22 14.50 -18.94
N LEU A 95 4.12 14.61 -17.61
CA LEU A 95 4.53 15.80 -16.85
C LEU A 95 6.04 16.08 -16.94
N LEU A 96 6.87 15.07 -17.21
CA LEU A 96 8.28 15.26 -17.53
C LEU A 96 8.53 16.01 -18.85
N GLY A 97 7.47 16.32 -19.62
CA GLY A 97 7.50 17.15 -20.84
C GLY A 97 6.60 18.39 -20.85
N GLY A 98 5.76 18.63 -19.83
CA GLY A 98 4.81 19.77 -19.85
C GLY A 98 3.95 19.91 -18.58
N TRP A 99 3.44 21.11 -18.32
CA TRP A 99 2.94 21.52 -17.00
C TRP A 99 1.61 20.89 -16.51
N VAL A 100 1.49 20.84 -15.18
CA VAL A 100 0.36 20.34 -14.38
C VAL A 100 -0.96 21.07 -14.62
N TRP A 101 -2.01 20.32 -15.00
CA TRP A 101 -3.42 20.63 -14.72
C TRP A 101 -4.23 19.33 -14.55
N GLY A 102 -5.18 19.30 -13.60
CA GLY A 102 -6.23 18.26 -13.56
C GLY A 102 -6.23 17.27 -12.38
N ALA A 103 -6.23 17.75 -11.13
CA ALA A 103 -6.46 16.90 -9.95
C ALA A 103 -7.58 17.46 -9.05
N SER A 104 -8.84 17.29 -9.48
CA SER A 104 -10.03 17.52 -8.65
C SER A 104 -11.23 16.71 -9.15
N LEU A 105 -11.30 15.43 -8.77
CA LEU A 105 -12.58 14.74 -8.58
C LEU A 105 -12.57 14.06 -7.22
N CYS A 106 -13.34 14.63 -6.30
CA CYS A 106 -13.60 14.06 -4.98
C CYS A 106 -14.69 12.98 -5.13
N PRO A 107 -14.52 11.76 -4.57
CA PRO A 107 -15.58 10.77 -4.60
C PRO A 107 -16.74 11.19 -3.69
N LEU A 108 -17.94 11.27 -4.25
CA LEU A 108 -19.17 11.65 -3.53
C LEU A 108 -19.53 10.62 -2.43
N PRO A 109 -20.14 11.05 -1.31
CA PRO A 109 -20.56 10.16 -0.24
C PRO A 109 -21.73 9.24 -0.67
N ALA A 110 -21.52 7.93 -0.61
CA ALA A 110 -22.48 6.92 -1.06
C ALA A 110 -23.58 6.61 -0.01
N THR A 111 -24.58 7.50 0.12
CA THR A 111 -25.77 7.29 0.98
C THR A 111 -27.04 6.98 0.18
N MET A 112 -27.07 5.86 -0.53
CA MET A 112 -28.27 5.07 -0.84
C MET A 112 -27.88 3.69 -1.44
N PHE A 113 -28.88 2.83 -1.71
CA PHE A 113 -28.81 1.49 -2.35
C PHE A 113 -28.46 0.24 -1.51
N VAL A 114 -29.09 -0.86 -1.95
CA VAL A 114 -29.38 -2.12 -1.23
C VAL A 114 -28.11 -2.96 -0.95
N PRO A 115 -27.98 -3.63 0.23
CA PRO A 115 -26.69 -4.16 0.70
C PRO A 115 -26.03 -5.23 -0.19
N GLN A 116 -26.82 -6.07 -0.85
CA GLN A 116 -26.31 -7.25 -1.56
C GLN A 116 -25.82 -6.93 -2.97
N ALA A 117 -26.54 -6.05 -3.70
CA ALA A 117 -26.07 -5.49 -4.96
C ALA A 117 -24.85 -4.56 -4.76
N ARG A 118 -24.80 -3.83 -3.63
CA ARG A 118 -23.69 -2.92 -3.29
C ARG A 118 -22.32 -3.60 -3.23
N ARG A 119 -22.22 -4.88 -2.83
CA ARG A 119 -20.91 -5.57 -2.81
C ARG A 119 -20.41 -5.86 -4.22
N ILE A 120 -21.20 -6.52 -5.07
CA ILE A 120 -20.80 -6.85 -6.45
C ILE A 120 -20.61 -5.59 -7.30
N ILE A 121 -21.51 -4.61 -7.19
CA ILE A 121 -21.39 -3.32 -7.90
C ILE A 121 -20.27 -2.46 -7.31
N GLY A 122 -19.92 -2.62 -6.03
CA GLY A 122 -18.76 -1.97 -5.41
C GLY A 122 -17.44 -2.52 -5.94
N ASP A 123 -17.31 -3.85 -5.97
CA ASP A 123 -16.07 -4.55 -6.35
C ASP A 123 -15.79 -4.45 -7.86
N PHE A 124 -16.82 -4.50 -8.71
CA PHE A 124 -16.68 -4.37 -10.18
C PHE A 124 -17.01 -2.97 -10.72
N GLY A 125 -17.51 -2.05 -9.89
CA GLY A 125 -18.03 -0.76 -10.33
C GLY A 125 -17.01 0.11 -11.06
N ILE A 126 -15.73 0.03 -10.70
CA ILE A 126 -14.67 0.85 -11.30
C ILE A 126 -14.31 0.33 -12.71
N PRO A 127 -13.99 -0.97 -12.92
CA PRO A 127 -13.89 -1.53 -14.27
C PRO A 127 -15.13 -1.30 -15.15
N ILE A 128 -16.34 -1.45 -14.60
CA ILE A 128 -17.59 -1.19 -15.34
C ILE A 128 -17.72 0.28 -15.73
N SER A 129 -17.42 1.21 -14.83
CA SER A 129 -17.49 2.66 -15.11
C SER A 129 -16.51 3.07 -16.22
N ILE A 130 -15.29 2.51 -16.21
CA ILE A 130 -14.30 2.74 -17.26
C ILE A 130 -14.80 2.20 -18.60
N LEU A 131 -15.33 0.97 -18.62
CA LEU A 131 -15.86 0.35 -19.84
C LEU A 131 -17.03 1.16 -20.42
N VAL A 132 -17.98 1.60 -19.58
CA VAL A 132 -19.11 2.45 -20.01
C VAL A 132 -18.62 3.80 -20.55
N MET A 133 -17.68 4.47 -19.88
CA MET A 133 -17.16 5.76 -20.34
C MET A 133 -16.38 5.63 -21.65
N VAL A 134 -15.59 4.57 -21.82
CA VAL A 134 -14.90 4.25 -23.09
C VAL A 134 -15.89 3.93 -24.21
N LEU A 135 -17.00 3.23 -23.90
CA LEU A 135 -18.05 2.98 -24.88
C LEU A 135 -18.73 4.28 -25.33
N VAL A 136 -19.02 5.19 -24.40
CA VAL A 136 -19.58 6.52 -24.70
C VAL A 136 -18.61 7.34 -25.57
N ASP A 137 -17.33 7.41 -25.22
CA ASP A 137 -16.29 8.05 -26.03
C ASP A 137 -16.14 7.42 -27.43
N TYR A 138 -16.35 6.11 -27.55
CA TYR A 138 -16.37 5.44 -28.85
C TYR A 138 -17.61 5.80 -29.69
N THR A 139 -18.77 6.05 -29.04
CA THR A 139 -20.00 6.44 -29.76
C THR A 139 -20.06 7.93 -30.14
N ILE A 140 -19.34 8.81 -29.44
CA ILE A 140 -19.33 10.26 -29.72
C ILE A 140 -18.08 10.61 -30.53
N THR A 141 -18.18 10.50 -31.86
CA THR A 141 -17.08 10.81 -32.78
C THR A 141 -16.87 12.31 -33.03
N ASP A 142 -17.81 13.16 -32.60
CA ASP A 142 -17.88 14.58 -32.97
C ASP A 142 -16.99 15.49 -32.10
N THR A 143 -16.17 14.94 -31.19
CA THR A 143 -15.29 15.71 -30.31
C THR A 143 -13.96 15.00 -30.08
N TYR A 144 -12.87 15.76 -30.05
CA TYR A 144 -11.54 15.23 -29.79
C TYR A 144 -11.31 15.01 -28.29
N THR A 145 -11.25 13.74 -27.88
CA THR A 145 -10.80 13.32 -26.54
C THR A 145 -9.31 13.00 -26.54
N GLN A 146 -8.58 13.43 -25.51
CA GLN A 146 -7.19 13.00 -25.30
C GLN A 146 -7.12 11.52 -24.94
N LYS A 147 -6.64 10.69 -25.86
CA LYS A 147 -6.47 9.24 -25.65
C LYS A 147 -5.05 8.91 -25.17
N LEU A 148 -4.92 7.77 -24.51
CA LEU A 148 -3.64 7.25 -24.04
C LEU A 148 -2.73 6.92 -25.23
N ASN A 149 -1.66 7.70 -25.38
CA ASN A 149 -0.59 7.43 -26.34
C ASN A 149 0.55 6.65 -25.65
N VAL A 150 0.63 5.35 -25.88
CA VAL A 150 1.76 4.50 -25.45
C VAL A 150 2.75 4.41 -26.61
N PRO A 151 4.07 4.61 -26.39
CA PRO A 151 5.06 4.40 -27.44
C PRO A 151 5.12 2.92 -27.85
N SER A 152 5.10 2.64 -29.15
CA SER A 152 5.13 1.31 -29.78
C SER A 152 6.48 0.57 -29.67
N GLY A 153 7.18 0.74 -28.55
CA GLY A 153 8.48 0.12 -28.32
C GLY A 153 9.33 0.78 -27.24
N LEU A 154 10.16 -0.04 -26.60
CA LEU A 154 11.10 0.36 -25.56
C LEU A 154 12.32 1.09 -26.14
N SER A 155 12.28 2.42 -26.14
CA SER A 155 13.45 3.28 -26.42
C SER A 155 13.98 3.95 -25.15
N VAL A 156 15.29 4.05 -25.05
CA VAL A 156 15.94 4.95 -24.07
C VAL A 156 15.65 6.42 -24.42
N THR A 157 15.70 7.31 -23.42
CA THR A 157 15.38 8.75 -23.57
C THR A 157 16.25 9.50 -24.58
N SER A 158 17.42 8.97 -24.95
CA SER A 158 18.31 9.57 -25.97
C SER A 158 19.23 8.50 -26.59
N PRO A 159 18.75 7.75 -27.61
CA PRO A 159 19.48 6.60 -28.17
C PRO A 159 20.88 6.93 -28.69
N HIS A 160 21.07 8.13 -29.25
CA HIS A 160 22.35 8.58 -29.80
C HIS A 160 23.37 9.07 -28.75
N LYS A 161 22.99 9.21 -27.48
CA LYS A 161 23.86 9.76 -26.42
C LYS A 161 24.14 8.79 -25.27
N ARG A 162 23.31 7.74 -25.11
CA ARG A 162 23.35 6.87 -23.95
C ARG A 162 22.82 5.47 -24.30
N GLY A 163 23.55 4.43 -23.89
CA GLY A 163 23.07 3.05 -23.87
C GLY A 163 22.24 2.72 -22.61
N TRP A 164 21.67 1.52 -22.58
CA TRP A 164 20.83 1.05 -21.45
C TRP A 164 21.59 1.07 -20.12
N PHE A 165 22.79 0.50 -20.08
CA PHE A 165 23.67 0.50 -18.91
C PHE A 165 24.50 1.78 -18.81
N ILE A 166 24.53 2.42 -17.63
CA ILE A 166 25.40 3.56 -17.33
C ILE A 166 26.68 3.04 -16.67
N HIS A 167 27.82 3.20 -17.35
CA HIS A 167 29.11 2.96 -16.72
C HIS A 167 29.39 4.02 -15.64
N PRO A 168 29.72 3.64 -14.40
CA PRO A 168 29.91 4.59 -13.28
C PRO A 168 31.12 5.52 -13.47
N MET A 169 32.04 5.20 -14.39
CA MET A 169 33.20 6.05 -14.74
C MET A 169 32.89 7.08 -15.85
N GLY A 170 31.66 7.08 -16.39
CA GLY A 170 31.25 7.88 -17.54
C GLY A 170 31.31 7.10 -18.87
N SER A 171 30.46 7.48 -19.83
CA SER A 171 30.35 6.80 -21.15
C SER A 171 30.94 7.61 -22.31
N SER A 172 31.13 8.92 -22.16
CA SER A 172 31.54 9.85 -23.22
C SER A 172 32.47 10.97 -22.72
N GLY A 173 32.99 10.82 -21.50
CA GLY A 173 33.94 11.72 -20.84
C GLY A 173 34.31 11.16 -19.47
N THR A 174 35.45 11.58 -18.91
CA THR A 174 35.89 11.16 -17.58
C THR A 174 34.99 11.77 -16.50
N PHE A 175 34.25 10.94 -15.77
CA PHE A 175 33.43 11.44 -14.67
C PHE A 175 34.34 11.86 -13.48
N PRO A 176 34.25 13.11 -12.99
CA PRO A 176 35.20 13.61 -11.99
C PRO A 176 35.04 12.90 -10.64
N LEU A 177 36.15 12.41 -10.08
CA LEU A 177 36.18 11.64 -8.83
C LEU A 177 35.48 12.37 -7.66
N TRP A 178 35.67 13.69 -7.54
CA TRP A 178 35.03 14.49 -6.50
C TRP A 178 33.51 14.46 -6.56
N MET A 179 32.93 14.35 -7.77
CA MET A 179 31.48 14.34 -7.97
C MET A 179 30.86 12.98 -7.61
N MET A 180 31.62 11.88 -7.72
CA MET A 180 31.18 10.57 -7.17
C MET A 180 31.00 10.67 -5.66
N PHE A 181 31.98 11.20 -4.93
CA PHE A 181 31.87 11.37 -3.48
C PHE A 181 30.81 12.41 -3.10
N ALA A 182 30.70 13.53 -3.83
CA ALA A 182 29.66 14.52 -3.61
C ALA A 182 28.24 13.95 -3.83
N SER A 183 28.06 12.99 -4.75
CA SER A 183 26.77 12.34 -5.00
C SER A 183 26.23 11.52 -3.82
N ALA A 184 27.08 11.18 -2.83
CA ALA A 184 26.64 10.55 -1.59
C ALA A 184 25.65 11.43 -0.80
N ILE A 185 25.74 12.76 -0.91
CA ILE A 185 24.84 13.70 -0.22
C ILE A 185 23.40 13.63 -0.77
N PRO A 186 23.14 13.83 -2.09
CA PRO A 186 21.79 13.64 -2.63
C PRO A 186 21.32 12.18 -2.56
N ALA A 187 22.22 11.19 -2.67
CA ALA A 187 21.85 9.79 -2.50
C ALA A 187 21.36 9.49 -1.07
N LEU A 188 22.02 10.05 -0.04
CA LEU A 188 21.56 9.94 1.35
C LEU A 188 20.20 10.63 1.56
N LEU A 189 19.99 11.80 0.96
CA LEU A 189 18.73 12.52 1.04
C LEU A 189 17.58 11.71 0.39
N VAL A 190 17.80 11.17 -0.81
CA VAL A 190 16.83 10.30 -1.50
C VAL A 190 16.59 9.02 -0.68
N PHE A 191 17.64 8.41 -0.12
CA PHE A 191 17.49 7.24 0.75
C PHE A 191 16.62 7.53 1.98
N ILE A 192 16.81 8.68 2.64
CA ILE A 192 15.98 9.10 3.78
C ILE A 192 14.51 9.30 3.35
N LEU A 193 14.25 9.91 2.19
CA LEU A 193 12.88 10.06 1.67
C LEU A 193 12.22 8.71 1.41
N ILE A 194 12.91 7.81 0.68
CA ILE A 194 12.42 6.46 0.38
C ILE A 194 12.19 5.66 1.67
N PHE A 195 13.11 5.74 2.63
CA PHE A 195 12.98 5.10 3.93
C PHE A 195 11.74 5.62 4.67
N MET A 196 11.58 6.93 4.83
CA MET A 196 10.44 7.51 5.55
C MET A 196 9.10 7.18 4.88
N GLU A 197 9.00 7.30 3.56
CA GLU A 197 7.77 6.97 2.83
C GLU A 197 7.43 5.47 2.91
N THR A 198 8.44 4.58 2.82
CA THR A 198 8.26 3.13 2.96
C THR A 198 7.84 2.75 4.38
N GLN A 199 8.50 3.29 5.41
CA GLN A 199 8.16 3.01 6.81
C GLN A 199 6.75 3.51 7.15
N ILE A 200 6.39 4.73 6.74
CA ILE A 200 5.04 5.28 6.94
C ILE A 200 4.01 4.44 6.18
N THR A 201 4.26 4.06 4.94
CA THR A 201 3.35 3.21 4.14
C THR A 201 3.12 1.86 4.80
N THR A 202 4.19 1.15 5.20
CA THR A 202 4.06 -0.17 5.82
C THR A 202 3.39 -0.07 7.19
N LEU A 203 3.65 0.96 8.00
CA LEU A 203 2.90 1.22 9.25
C LEU A 203 1.41 1.49 9.01
N ILE A 204 1.07 2.33 8.01
CA ILE A 204 -0.32 2.64 7.67
C ILE A 204 -1.06 1.40 7.18
N VAL A 205 -0.40 0.52 6.42
CA VAL A 205 -0.97 -0.75 5.92
C VAL A 205 -1.12 -1.77 7.07
N SER A 206 -0.09 -1.95 7.88
CA SER A 206 -0.01 -2.98 8.93
C SER A 206 -0.66 -2.62 10.26
N LYS A 207 -1.63 -1.69 10.27
CA LYS A 207 -2.46 -1.39 11.46
C LYS A 207 -3.18 -2.63 12.00
N LYS A 208 -3.16 -2.84 13.33
CA LYS A 208 -3.88 -3.93 14.04
C LYS A 208 -5.37 -4.01 13.65
N GLU A 209 -6.00 -2.85 13.40
CA GLU A 209 -7.37 -2.69 12.87
C GLU A 209 -7.70 -3.58 11.64
N ARG A 210 -6.71 -3.95 10.82
CA ARG A 210 -6.89 -4.76 9.60
C ARG A 210 -6.70 -6.27 9.78
N LYS A 211 -6.29 -6.76 10.97
CA LYS A 211 -6.12 -8.21 11.25
C LYS A 211 -5.29 -8.96 10.19
N LEU A 212 -4.10 -8.46 9.87
CA LEU A 212 -3.18 -9.15 8.95
C LEU A 212 -2.55 -10.38 9.64
N LEU A 213 -2.62 -11.55 9.01
CA LEU A 213 -2.20 -12.84 9.57
C LEU A 213 -0.76 -13.22 9.19
N LYS A 214 -0.24 -12.66 8.09
CA LYS A 214 1.06 -13.05 7.53
C LYS A 214 2.22 -12.22 8.06
N GLY A 215 1.93 -11.05 8.64
CA GLY A 215 2.90 -10.18 9.31
C GLY A 215 3.71 -9.31 8.33
N SER A 216 4.19 -8.16 8.81
CA SER A 216 5.02 -7.24 8.03
C SER A 216 6.50 -7.69 7.97
N GLY A 217 7.30 -7.03 7.12
CA GLY A 217 8.74 -7.31 6.99
C GLY A 217 9.53 -6.04 6.70
N PHE A 218 9.56 -5.11 7.66
CA PHE A 218 10.15 -3.77 7.50
C PHE A 218 11.62 -3.80 7.04
N HIS A 219 12.44 -4.74 7.54
CA HIS A 219 13.85 -4.82 7.15
C HIS A 219 14.01 -5.40 5.74
N LEU A 220 13.17 -6.37 5.38
CA LEU A 220 13.15 -6.97 4.05
C LEU A 220 12.66 -5.97 2.99
N ASP A 221 11.59 -5.22 3.29
CA ASP A 221 11.01 -4.21 2.41
C ASP A 221 12.03 -3.08 2.13
N LEU A 222 12.78 -2.64 3.15
CA LEU A 222 13.86 -1.65 3.02
C LEU A 222 15.04 -2.15 2.17
N LEU A 223 15.48 -3.39 2.37
CA LEU A 223 16.54 -3.99 1.56
C LEU A 223 16.12 -4.10 0.09
N LEU A 224 14.87 -4.52 -0.15
CA LEU A 224 14.33 -4.73 -1.49
C LEU A 224 14.17 -3.40 -2.24
N ILE A 225 13.62 -2.35 -1.61
CA ILE A 225 13.49 -1.04 -2.28
C ILE A 225 14.85 -0.37 -2.52
N GLY A 226 15.80 -0.51 -1.59
CA GLY A 226 17.16 0.04 -1.73
C GLY A 226 17.97 -0.65 -2.84
N THR A 227 17.93 -1.99 -2.90
CA THR A 227 18.61 -2.75 -3.94
C THR A 227 17.97 -2.53 -5.31
N MET A 228 16.64 -2.54 -5.41
CA MET A 228 15.94 -2.25 -6.66
C MET A 228 16.21 -0.83 -7.15
N GLY A 229 16.15 0.18 -6.26
CA GLY A 229 16.48 1.57 -6.60
C GLY A 229 17.93 1.73 -7.10
N GLY A 230 18.89 1.04 -6.48
CA GLY A 230 20.28 1.00 -6.93
C GLY A 230 20.46 0.36 -8.31
N LEU A 231 19.78 -0.76 -8.59
CA LEU A 231 19.77 -1.40 -9.91
C LEU A 231 19.12 -0.50 -10.96
N CYS A 232 17.97 0.11 -10.66
CA CYS A 232 17.32 1.10 -11.53
C CYS A 232 18.26 2.26 -11.87
N ALA A 233 19.05 2.75 -10.91
CA ALA A 233 20.03 3.82 -11.15
C ALA A 233 21.16 3.39 -12.11
N LEU A 234 21.64 2.14 -12.06
CA LEU A 234 22.63 1.61 -13.03
C LEU A 234 22.07 1.53 -14.46
N PHE A 235 20.79 1.20 -14.60
CA PHE A 235 20.05 1.28 -15.87
C PHE A 235 19.44 2.65 -16.13
N GLY A 236 19.79 3.67 -15.32
CA GLY A 236 19.25 5.04 -15.36
C GLY A 236 17.74 5.11 -15.63
N LEU A 237 17.00 4.21 -14.99
CA LEU A 237 15.55 4.19 -14.87
C LEU A 237 15.15 5.03 -13.64
N PRO A 238 13.93 5.58 -13.57
CA PRO A 238 13.46 6.24 -12.36
C PRO A 238 13.48 5.28 -11.17
N TRP A 239 13.91 5.75 -10.01
CA TRP A 239 13.73 5.04 -8.75
C TRP A 239 12.23 4.94 -8.40
N LEU A 240 11.87 3.86 -7.72
CA LEU A 240 10.51 3.60 -7.26
C LEU A 240 10.43 3.79 -5.73
N THR A 241 9.28 4.25 -5.26
CA THR A 241 8.99 4.40 -3.83
C THR A 241 7.66 3.72 -3.47
N ALA A 242 7.43 3.49 -2.18
CA ALA A 242 6.20 2.84 -1.71
C ALA A 242 5.02 3.83 -1.74
N ALA A 243 4.21 3.77 -2.80
CA ALA A 243 3.09 4.70 -2.98
C ALA A 243 1.94 4.46 -1.96
N THR A 244 1.93 5.22 -0.85
CA THR A 244 0.99 5.07 0.29
C THR A 244 -0.47 4.86 -0.13
N VAL A 245 -1.01 5.74 -0.97
CA VAL A 245 -2.43 5.70 -1.38
C VAL A 245 -2.73 4.45 -2.22
N ARG A 246 -1.82 4.03 -3.10
CA ARG A 246 -1.96 2.82 -3.90
C ARG A 246 -1.94 1.58 -3.01
N SER A 247 -1.01 1.51 -2.06
CA SER A 247 -0.90 0.39 -1.12
C SER A 247 -2.15 0.28 -0.23
N VAL A 248 -2.67 1.39 0.28
CA VAL A 248 -3.90 1.40 1.10
C VAL A 248 -5.14 1.03 0.29
N THR A 249 -5.29 1.55 -0.93
CA THR A 249 -6.44 1.20 -1.80
C THR A 249 -6.40 -0.24 -2.26
N HIS A 250 -5.21 -0.77 -2.57
CA HIS A 250 -5.01 -2.18 -2.90
C HIS A 250 -5.37 -3.11 -1.74
N VAL A 251 -4.90 -2.80 -0.53
CA VAL A 251 -5.26 -3.54 0.69
C VAL A 251 -6.77 -3.45 0.96
N ASN A 252 -7.38 -2.27 0.83
CA ASN A 252 -8.82 -2.09 1.02
C ASN A 252 -9.67 -2.90 0.02
N ALA A 253 -9.21 -3.08 -1.23
CA ALA A 253 -9.87 -3.94 -2.21
C ALA A 253 -9.80 -5.45 -1.86
N LEU A 254 -8.87 -5.84 -0.99
CA LEU A 254 -8.66 -7.20 -0.50
C LEU A 254 -9.27 -7.46 0.90
N VAL A 255 -9.84 -6.44 1.53
CA VAL A 255 -10.59 -6.56 2.79
C VAL A 255 -11.86 -7.38 2.56
N VAL A 256 -12.11 -8.35 3.43
CA VAL A 256 -13.42 -9.01 3.54
C VAL A 256 -14.15 -8.43 4.74
N MET A 257 -15.30 -7.79 4.47
CA MET A 257 -16.18 -7.23 5.49
C MET A 257 -17.19 -8.27 5.95
N SER A 258 -17.33 -8.39 7.27
CA SER A 258 -18.28 -9.33 7.90
C SER A 258 -19.69 -9.17 7.34
N LYS A 259 -20.44 -10.27 7.32
CA LYS A 259 -21.89 -10.20 7.09
C LYS A 259 -22.51 -9.71 8.39
N ALA A 260 -23.16 -8.55 8.38
CA ALA A 260 -23.89 -8.07 9.55
C ALA A 260 -25.09 -9.01 9.79
N ILE A 261 -25.10 -9.71 10.93
CA ILE A 261 -26.13 -10.69 11.28
C ILE A 261 -27.30 -10.00 12.00
N ALA A 262 -27.03 -8.92 12.74
CA ALA A 262 -28.03 -8.13 13.46
C ALA A 262 -28.28 -6.75 12.82
N PRO A 263 -29.54 -6.26 12.76
CA PRO A 263 -29.84 -4.90 12.31
C PRO A 263 -29.20 -3.84 13.23
N GLY A 264 -28.29 -3.03 12.68
CA GLY A 264 -27.62 -1.95 13.40
C GLY A 264 -26.15 -2.23 13.75
N GLU A 265 -25.67 -3.46 13.59
CA GLU A 265 -24.24 -3.76 13.73
C GLU A 265 -23.44 -3.17 12.55
N LYS A 266 -22.37 -2.43 12.86
CA LYS A 266 -21.46 -1.90 11.83
C LYS A 266 -20.64 -3.05 11.23
N PRO A 267 -20.47 -3.15 9.90
CA PRO A 267 -19.63 -4.19 9.30
C PRO A 267 -18.20 -4.10 9.85
N LYS A 268 -17.73 -5.19 10.45
CA LYS A 268 -16.37 -5.31 11.00
C LYS A 268 -15.46 -5.93 9.94
N ILE A 269 -14.18 -5.55 9.94
CA ILE A 269 -13.17 -6.23 9.13
C ILE A 269 -13.04 -7.67 9.67
N GLU A 270 -13.29 -8.65 8.82
CA GLU A 270 -13.23 -10.06 9.16
C GLU A 270 -11.79 -10.56 8.95
N GLU A 271 -11.31 -10.46 7.71
CA GLU A 271 -9.96 -10.80 7.25
C GLU A 271 -9.50 -9.86 6.10
N VAL A 272 -8.22 -9.92 5.75
CA VAL A 272 -7.68 -9.34 4.51
C VAL A 272 -6.97 -10.44 3.73
N LYS A 273 -7.27 -10.56 2.43
CA LYS A 273 -6.61 -11.53 1.54
C LYS A 273 -5.20 -11.08 1.20
N GLU A 274 -4.26 -11.43 2.08
CA GLU A 274 -2.84 -11.21 1.87
C GLU A 274 -2.30 -12.15 0.78
N GLN A 275 -1.87 -11.58 -0.35
CA GLN A 275 -1.28 -12.32 -1.47
C GLN A 275 -0.31 -11.42 -2.25
N ARG A 276 0.53 -12.03 -3.09
CA ARG A 276 1.53 -11.31 -3.92
C ARG A 276 1.18 -11.24 -5.40
N VAL A 277 0.36 -12.17 -5.87
CA VAL A 277 0.09 -12.38 -7.30
C VAL A 277 -0.52 -11.15 -7.94
N THR A 278 -1.44 -10.43 -7.27
CA THR A 278 -2.03 -9.23 -7.86
C THR A 278 -0.99 -8.16 -8.14
N GLY A 279 -0.01 -7.95 -7.25
CA GLY A 279 1.06 -6.97 -7.44
C GLY A 279 1.96 -7.31 -8.62
N VAL A 280 2.28 -8.60 -8.78
CA VAL A 280 3.04 -9.12 -9.93
C VAL A 280 2.24 -9.00 -11.23
N LEU A 281 0.94 -9.34 -11.21
CA LEU A 281 0.05 -9.20 -12.38
C LEU A 281 -0.11 -7.74 -12.80
N ILE A 282 -0.29 -6.82 -11.86
CA ILE A 282 -0.37 -5.38 -12.16
C ILE A 282 0.94 -4.89 -12.79
N ALA A 283 2.11 -5.32 -12.27
CA ALA A 283 3.40 -4.98 -12.85
C ALA A 283 3.58 -5.55 -14.27
N ALA A 284 3.15 -6.79 -14.51
CA ALA A 284 3.17 -7.41 -15.83
C ALA A 284 2.25 -6.70 -16.83
N LEU A 285 1.00 -6.41 -16.44
CA LEU A 285 0.02 -5.69 -17.26
C LEU A 285 0.45 -4.25 -17.60
N ILE A 286 1.20 -3.58 -16.72
CA ILE A 286 1.79 -2.26 -17.02
C ILE A 286 2.95 -2.37 -18.03
N GLY A 287 3.66 -3.50 -18.05
CA GLY A 287 4.77 -3.76 -18.98
C GLY A 287 4.32 -4.24 -20.38
N GLU A 288 3.20 -4.95 -20.48
CA GLU A 288 2.71 -5.54 -21.73
C GLU A 288 2.52 -4.54 -22.90
N PRO A 289 1.95 -3.33 -22.70
CA PRO A 289 1.82 -2.31 -23.76
C PRO A 289 3.14 -1.76 -24.32
N LEU A 290 4.29 -2.10 -23.75
CA LEU A 290 5.62 -1.69 -24.20
C LEU A 290 6.35 -2.81 -24.98
N LEU A 291 5.77 -4.01 -25.04
CA LEU A 291 6.33 -5.21 -25.68
C LEU A 291 5.74 -5.48 -27.08
N VAL A 292 4.77 -4.66 -27.52
CA VAL A 292 4.02 -4.76 -28.79
C VAL A 292 4.28 -3.54 -29.66
#